data_AF-A0A969UMD4-F1
#
_entry.id   AF-A0A969UMD4-F1
#
_cell.length_a   1.000
_cell.length_b   1.000
_cell.length_c   1.000
_cell.angle_alpha   90.00
_cell.angle_beta   90.00
_cell.angle_gamma   90.00
#
_symmetry.space_group_name_H-M   'P 1'
#
loop_
_entity.id
_entity.type
_entity.pdbx_description
1 polymer ?
#
loop_
_entity_poly.entity_id
_entity_poly.type
_entity_poly.pdbx_seq_one_letter_code
_entity_poly.pdbx_strand_id
1 'polypeptide(L)'
;MEALYLKSQGYPHGEIAQLIRVSEVTLVSYFRDYQAGGIEQLKQLTFYQPKSQLQQHQESIKRYFRAHPPQTLAQAAAKITELT
;
A
#
# COMPACT_ATOMS: atom_id res chain seq x y z
N MET A 1 -13.21 7.47 -7.76
CA MET A 1 -13.78 6.40 -8.66
C MET A 1 -13.95 6.92 -10.09
N GLU A 2 -13.06 7.81 -10.50
CA GLU A 2 -13.19 8.69 -11.66
C GLU A 2 -13.12 7.88 -12.96
N ALA A 3 -12.27 6.84 -12.97
CA ALA A 3 -12.18 5.89 -14.09
C ALA A 3 -13.52 5.21 -14.41
N LEU A 4 -14.28 4.78 -13.40
CA LEU A 4 -15.59 4.15 -13.60
C LEU A 4 -16.62 5.15 -14.11
N TYR A 5 -16.62 6.36 -13.55
CA TYR A 5 -17.50 7.43 -13.99
C TYR A 5 -17.24 7.80 -15.45
N LEU A 6 -15.98 8.07 -15.82
CA LEU A 6 -15.62 8.38 -17.21
C LEU A 6 -15.96 7.23 -18.16
N LYS A 7 -15.78 5.98 -17.71
CA LYS A 7 -16.19 4.81 -18.49
C LYS A 7 -17.70 4.76 -18.70
N SER A 8 -18.51 5.11 -17.70
CA SER A 8 -19.97 5.17 -17.82
C SER A 8 -20.44 6.33 -18.69
N GLN A 9 -19.64 7.40 -18.81
CA GLN A 9 -19.86 8.49 -19.76
C GLN A 9 -19.44 8.15 -21.20
N GLY A 10 -18.90 6.95 -21.45
CA GLY A 10 -18.57 6.47 -22.80
C GLY A 10 -17.15 6.81 -23.28
N TYR A 11 -16.27 7.34 -22.43
CA TYR A 11 -14.90 7.67 -22.82
C TYR A 11 -14.10 6.40 -23.20
N PRO A 12 -13.22 6.47 -24.21
CA PRO A 12 -12.33 5.37 -24.57
C PRO A 12 -11.21 5.20 -23.53
N HIS A 13 -10.65 3.99 -23.42
CA HIS A 13 -9.67 3.67 -22.38
C HIS A 13 -8.41 4.55 -22.42
N GLY A 14 -7.89 4.85 -23.61
CA GLY A 14 -6.72 5.72 -23.78
C GLY A 14 -6.96 7.13 -23.22
N GLU A 15 -8.12 7.74 -23.50
CA GLU A 15 -8.47 9.05 -22.97
C GLU A 15 -8.65 9.02 -21.45
N ILE A 16 -9.32 7.99 -20.92
CA ILE A 16 -9.47 7.83 -19.47
C ILE A 16 -8.10 7.73 -18.80
N ALA A 17 -7.20 6.90 -19.35
CA ALA A 17 -5.84 6.70 -18.82
C ALA A 17 -5.04 8.01 -18.81
N GLN A 18 -5.15 8.81 -19.87
CA GLN A 18 -4.54 10.15 -19.94
C GLN A 18 -5.13 11.10 -18.91
N LEU A 19 -6.47 11.19 -18.81
CA LEU A 19 -7.17 12.11 -17.90
C LEU A 19 -6.83 11.83 -16.43
N ILE A 20 -6.79 10.55 -16.03
CA ILE A 20 -6.52 10.15 -14.65
C ILE A 20 -5.03 9.87 -14.36
N ARG A 21 -4.16 10.02 -15.39
CA ARG A 21 -2.70 9.86 -15.31
C ARG A 21 -2.23 8.48 -14.83
N VAL A 22 -2.80 7.42 -15.40
CA VAL A 22 -2.36 6.04 -15.18
C VAL A 22 -2.04 5.37 -16.51
N SER A 23 -1.31 4.25 -16.47
CA SER A 23 -1.11 3.42 -17.67
C SER A 23 -2.42 2.74 -18.09
N GLU A 24 -2.60 2.49 -19.39
CA GLU A 24 -3.74 1.71 -19.89
C GLU A 24 -3.80 0.31 -19.27
N VAL A 25 -2.64 -0.30 -18.97
CA VAL A 25 -2.56 -1.61 -18.30
C VAL A 25 -3.16 -1.54 -16.90
N THR A 26 -2.79 -0.52 -16.13
CA THR A 26 -3.37 -0.27 -14.79
C THR A 26 -4.88 -0.05 -14.88
N LEU A 27 -5.33 0.73 -15.87
CA LEU A 27 -6.76 1.00 -16.07
C LEU A 27 -7.55 -0.28 -16.40
N VAL A 28 -7.00 -1.15 -17.24
CA VAL A 28 -7.63 -2.44 -17.58
C VAL A 28 -7.70 -3.35 -16.35
N SER A 29 -6.63 -3.45 -15.55
CA SER A 29 -6.66 -4.22 -14.30
C SER A 29 -7.74 -3.70 -13.35
N TYR A 30 -7.79 -2.38 -13.17
CA TYR A 30 -8.80 -1.72 -12.36
C TYR A 30 -10.24 -2.04 -12.82
N PHE A 31 -10.51 -2.02 -14.12
CA PHE A 31 -11.84 -2.41 -14.61
C PHE A 31 -12.15 -3.89 -14.41
N ARG A 32 -11.17 -4.79 -14.52
CA ARG A 32 -11.37 -6.22 -14.20
C ARG A 32 -11.67 -6.43 -12.73
N ASP A 33 -10.97 -5.74 -11.85
CA ASP A 33 -11.22 -5.80 -10.40
C ASP A 33 -12.64 -5.32 -10.07
N TYR A 34 -13.09 -4.22 -10.69
CA TYR A 34 -14.47 -3.75 -10.57
C TYR A 34 -15.49 -4.75 -11.10
N GLN A 35 -15.22 -5.40 -12.24
CA GLN A 35 -16.10 -6.43 -12.79
C GLN A 35 -16.18 -7.67 -11.89
N ALA A 36 -15.08 -8.02 -11.19
CA ALA A 36 -15.01 -9.20 -10.35
C ALA A 36 -15.75 -9.06 -9.01
N GLY A 37 -15.74 -7.88 -8.39
CA GLY A 37 -16.36 -7.69 -7.08
C GLY A 37 -16.78 -6.25 -6.76
N GLY A 38 -17.01 -5.45 -7.79
CA GLY A 38 -17.49 -4.08 -7.67
C GLY A 38 -16.54 -3.16 -6.91
N ILE A 39 -17.14 -2.20 -6.20
CA ILE A 39 -16.41 -1.19 -5.43
C ILE A 39 -15.60 -1.82 -4.28
N GLU A 40 -16.09 -2.90 -3.68
CA GLU A 40 -15.39 -3.53 -2.56
C GLU A 40 -14.10 -4.22 -3.01
N GLN A 41 -14.09 -4.84 -4.19
CA GLN A 41 -12.87 -5.40 -4.77
C GLN A 41 -11.81 -4.32 -5.05
N LEU A 42 -12.23 -3.15 -5.53
CA LEU A 42 -11.32 -2.02 -5.79
C LEU A 42 -10.68 -1.42 -4.54
N LYS A 43 -11.28 -1.63 -3.36
CA LYS A 43 -10.74 -1.14 -2.08
C LYS A 43 -9.73 -2.10 -1.47
N GLN A 44 -9.61 -3.32 -2.00
CA GLN A 44 -8.66 -4.30 -1.48
C GLN A 44 -7.23 -3.91 -1.85
N LEU A 45 -6.33 -3.98 -0.87
CA LEU A 45 -4.91 -3.84 -1.10
C LEU A 45 -4.33 -5.21 -1.45
N THR A 46 -4.01 -5.42 -2.72
CA THR A 46 -3.52 -6.71 -3.24
C THR A 46 -2.00 -6.74 -3.44
N PHE A 47 -1.30 -5.64 -3.16
CA PHE A 47 0.15 -5.60 -3.29
C PHE A 47 0.85 -6.44 -2.22
N TYR A 48 2.05 -6.91 -2.53
CA TYR A 48 2.85 -7.74 -1.63
C TYR A 48 3.19 -7.00 -0.33
N GLN A 49 2.77 -7.57 0.80
CA GLN A 49 3.01 -7.02 2.15
C GLN A 49 3.86 -8.00 2.98
N PRO A 50 5.20 -8.01 2.78
CA PRO A 50 6.07 -8.88 3.56
C PRO A 50 6.01 -8.46 5.03
N LYS A 51 5.83 -9.44 5.91
CA LYS A 51 5.92 -9.24 7.35
C LYS A 51 7.35 -9.44 7.79
N SER A 52 7.93 -8.43 8.42
CA SER A 52 9.26 -8.55 9.04
C SER A 52 9.19 -9.49 10.24
N GLN A 53 10.25 -10.27 10.48
CA GLN A 53 10.39 -11.04 11.72
C GLN A 53 10.29 -10.14 12.96
N LEU A 54 10.77 -8.88 12.84
CA LEU A 54 10.68 -7.87 13.91
C LEU A 54 9.24 -7.44 14.24
N GLN A 55 8.26 -7.74 13.38
CA GLN A 55 6.86 -7.40 13.65
C GLN A 55 6.34 -8.05 14.93
N GLN A 56 6.85 -9.24 15.29
CA GLN A 56 6.51 -9.93 16.54
C GLN A 56 6.97 -9.15 17.79
N HIS A 57 8.04 -8.35 17.64
CA HIS A 57 8.65 -7.60 18.73
C HIS A 57 8.30 -6.10 18.69
N GLN A 58 7.43 -5.68 17.77
CA GLN A 58 7.12 -4.29 17.49
C GLN A 58 6.77 -3.48 18.75
N GLU A 59 5.90 -4.02 19.62
CA GLU A 59 5.46 -3.30 20.81
C GLU A 59 6.55 -3.23 21.88
N SER A 60 7.41 -4.26 22.00
CA SER A 60 8.59 -4.24 22.88
C SER A 60 9.59 -3.17 22.43
N ILE A 61 9.93 -3.15 21.14
CA ILE A 61 10.84 -2.18 20.54
C ILE A 61 10.31 -0.75 20.73
N LYS A 62 9.02 -0.51 20.41
CA LYS A 62 8.39 0.81 20.59
C LYS A 62 8.42 1.26 22.04
N ARG A 63 8.08 0.38 22.98
CA ARG A 63 8.08 0.69 24.41
C ARG A 63 9.49 1.07 24.88
N TYR A 64 10.50 0.32 24.45
CA TYR A 64 11.88 0.62 24.81
C TYR A 64 12.32 1.98 24.28
N PHE A 65 12.14 2.26 22.98
CA PHE A 65 12.62 3.52 22.39
C PHE A 65 11.82 4.76 22.82
N ARG A 66 10.57 4.59 23.29
CA ARG A 66 9.84 5.68 23.95
C ARG A 66 10.48 6.07 25.29
N ALA A 67 10.97 5.09 26.05
CA ALA A 67 11.64 5.34 27.33
C ALA A 67 13.12 5.73 27.14
N HIS A 68 13.77 5.21 26.09
CA HIS A 68 15.19 5.42 25.81
C HIS A 68 15.39 5.76 24.33
N PRO A 69 15.18 7.02 23.92
CA PRO A 69 15.38 7.44 22.55
C PRO A 69 16.84 7.20 22.13
N PRO A 70 17.10 6.52 21.00
CA PRO A 70 18.47 6.30 20.55
C PRO A 70 19.02 7.61 19.98
N GLN A 71 20.28 7.90 20.25
CA GLN A 71 20.97 9.08 19.74
C GLN A 71 21.51 8.88 18.33
N THR A 72 21.71 7.62 17.91
CA THR A 72 22.22 7.26 16.58
C THR A 72 21.53 6.02 16.02
N LEU A 73 21.58 5.88 14.69
CA LEU A 73 21.08 4.67 14.01
C LEU A 73 21.83 3.41 14.42
N ALA A 74 23.15 3.50 14.65
CA ALA A 74 23.96 2.36 15.10
C ALA A 74 23.51 1.86 16.48
N GLN A 75 23.23 2.79 17.40
CA GLN A 75 22.68 2.45 18.72
C GLN A 75 21.30 1.81 18.62
N ALA A 76 20.43 2.34 17.76
CA ALA A 76 19.11 1.77 17.53
C ALA A 76 19.19 0.34 16.98
N ALA A 77 20.04 0.11 15.98
CA ALA A 77 20.24 -1.20 15.37
C ALA A 77 20.75 -2.23 16.39
N ALA A 78 21.82 -1.91 17.12
CA ALA A 78 22.36 -2.77 18.18
C ALA A 78 21.29 -3.13 19.21
N LYS A 79 20.49 -2.14 19.61
CA LYS A 79 19.45 -2.37 20.62
C LYS A 79 18.27 -3.20 20.11
N ILE A 80 17.88 -3.04 18.85
CA ILE A 80 16.88 -3.91 18.23
C ILE A 80 17.37 -5.36 18.25
N THR A 81 18.62 -5.62 17.86
CA THR A 81 19.23 -6.95 17.92
C THR A 81 19.27 -7.56 19.33
N GLU A 82 19.42 -6.74 20.38
CA GLU A 82 19.36 -7.23 21.76
C GLU A 82 17.92 -7.55 22.24
N LEU A 83 16.90 -6.90 21.67
CA LEU A 83 15.50 -6.99 22.11
C LEU A 83 14.67 -8.00 21.31
N THR A 84 15.21 -8.50 20.20
CA THR A 84 14.55 -9.45 19.28
C THR A 84 15.39 -10.70 19.13
#